data_AF-A0A2P8ESV0-F1
#
_entry.id   AF-A0A2P8ESV0-F1
#
_cell.length_a   1.000
_cell.length_b   1.000
_cell.length_c   1.000
_cell.angle_alpha   90.00
_cell.angle_beta   90.00
_cell.angle_gamma   90.00
#
_symmetry.space_group_name_H-M   'P 1'
#
loop_
_entity.id
_entity.type
_entity.pdbx_description
1 polymer ?
#
loop_
_entity_poly.entity_id
_entity_poly.type
_entity_poly.pdbx_seq_one_letter_code
_entity_poly.pdbx_strand_id
1 'polypeptide(L)'
;MKASELQEKLIAEGCNPNNFSVFGRGSDAFCLDKKGSKWVVFYSDRGCDSEPVFTTKHEEVACEYFFNYVIKQQHWHIVGFFKHESEAVELENNLVSIGIKPIRNNIPAYKTANDPRYRVFVVGKDIFKARERLGLVKVSYA
;
A
#
# COMPACT_ATOMS: atom_id res chain seq x y z
N MET A 1 9.10 0.69 20.63
CA MET A 1 9.32 0.22 19.24
C MET A 1 10.36 1.11 18.61
N LYS A 2 11.40 0.51 18.04
CA LYS A 2 12.39 1.23 17.24
C LYS A 2 11.96 1.24 15.77
N ALA A 3 12.48 2.16 14.99
CA ALA A 3 12.03 2.29 13.61
C ALA A 3 12.48 1.15 12.69
N SER A 4 13.51 0.37 13.06
CA SER A 4 13.83 -0.90 12.38
C SER A 4 12.70 -1.94 12.51
N GLU A 5 12.07 -2.03 13.68
CA GLU A 5 10.95 -2.94 13.96
C GLU A 5 9.64 -2.45 13.32
N LEU A 6 9.48 -1.12 13.18
CA LEU A 6 8.28 -0.49 12.68
C LEU A 6 7.93 -0.94 11.26
N GLN A 7 8.91 -0.98 10.36
CA GLN A 7 8.67 -1.37 8.97
C GLN A 7 8.16 -2.81 8.88
N GLU A 8 8.81 -3.74 9.58
CA GLU A 8 8.39 -5.14 9.63
C GLU A 8 6.98 -5.29 10.20
N LYS A 9 6.67 -4.54 11.26
CA LYS A 9 5.35 -4.56 11.89
C LYS A 9 4.25 -4.01 10.97
N LEU A 10 4.53 -2.93 10.23
CA LEU A 10 3.60 -2.40 9.23
C LEU A 10 3.33 -3.41 8.11
N ILE A 11 4.40 -4.05 7.61
CA ILE A 11 4.28 -5.09 6.58
C ILE A 11 3.46 -6.25 7.12
N ALA A 12 3.74 -6.75 8.32
CA ALA A 12 3.00 -7.83 8.99
C ALA A 12 1.51 -7.49 9.22
N GLU A 13 1.18 -6.20 9.39
CA GLU A 13 -0.20 -5.72 9.44
C GLU A 13 -0.88 -5.61 8.06
N GLY A 14 -0.19 -5.99 6.99
CA GLY A 14 -0.70 -5.94 5.62
C GLY A 14 -0.68 -4.51 5.05
N CYS A 15 0.11 -3.59 5.60
CA CYS A 15 0.27 -2.27 5.00
C CYS A 15 1.00 -2.39 3.65
N ASN A 16 0.59 -1.61 2.66
CA ASN A 16 1.25 -1.60 1.36
C ASN A 16 2.57 -0.81 1.48
N PRO A 17 3.74 -1.42 1.18
CA PRO A 17 5.03 -0.73 1.27
C PRO A 17 5.16 0.53 0.41
N ASN A 18 4.33 0.67 -0.63
CA ASN A 18 4.30 1.89 -1.45
C ASN A 18 3.58 3.05 -0.77
N ASN A 19 2.75 2.79 0.25
CA ASN A 19 1.95 3.82 0.93
C ASN A 19 2.68 4.46 2.11
N PHE A 20 3.85 3.96 2.49
CA PHE A 20 4.60 4.48 3.62
C PHE A 20 6.12 4.44 3.40
N SER A 21 6.84 5.31 4.11
CA SER A 21 8.30 5.31 4.17
C SER A 21 8.74 5.52 5.63
N VAL A 22 9.60 4.64 6.12
CA VAL A 22 10.24 4.77 7.43
C VAL A 22 11.69 5.17 7.19
N PHE A 23 12.16 6.21 7.85
CA PHE A 23 13.51 6.78 7.65
C PHE A 23 13.79 7.32 6.26
N GLY A 24 12.87 8.10 5.74
CA GLY A 24 13.13 8.82 4.51
C GLY A 24 11.87 9.37 3.89
N ARG A 25 11.99 9.63 2.59
CA ARG A 25 10.93 10.21 1.80
C ARG A 25 10.47 9.22 0.73
N GLY A 26 9.19 8.87 0.79
CA GLY A 26 8.48 8.17 -0.29
C GLY A 26 7.84 9.16 -1.27
N SER A 27 7.29 8.63 -2.36
CA SER A 27 6.40 9.35 -3.26
C SER A 27 4.99 8.79 -3.07
N ASP A 28 4.02 9.67 -2.93
CA ASP A 28 2.60 9.34 -2.67
C ASP A 28 2.45 8.47 -1.42
N ALA A 29 3.19 8.83 -0.37
CA ALA A 29 3.36 8.00 0.83
C ALA A 29 3.41 8.82 2.12
N PHE A 30 2.92 8.22 3.22
CA PHE A 30 3.16 8.73 4.56
C PHE A 30 4.60 8.44 4.98
N CYS A 31 5.29 9.46 5.48
CA CYS A 31 6.70 9.39 5.79
C CYS A 31 6.94 9.64 7.28
N LEU A 32 7.82 8.84 7.89
CA LEU A 32 8.44 9.12 9.18
C LEU A 32 9.92 9.39 8.92
N ASP A 33 10.38 10.60 9.26
CA ASP A 33 11.78 10.98 9.05
C ASP A 33 12.33 11.84 10.21
N LYS A 34 13.66 11.91 10.31
CA LYS A 34 14.37 12.72 11.29
C LYS A 34 14.83 14.03 10.66
N LYS A 35 14.11 15.12 10.92
CA LYS A 35 14.45 16.48 10.46
C LYS A 35 15.12 17.25 11.60
N GLY A 36 16.45 17.32 11.56
CA GLY A 36 17.27 17.94 12.61
C GLY A 36 17.20 17.17 13.93
N SER A 37 16.76 17.84 15.00
CA SER A 37 16.62 17.25 16.34
C SER A 37 15.24 16.62 16.61
N LYS A 38 14.34 16.62 15.63
CA LYS A 38 12.98 16.11 15.76
C LYS A 38 12.69 14.99 14.76
N TRP A 39 11.84 14.08 15.19
CA TRP A 39 11.14 13.13 14.35
C TRP A 39 9.84 13.77 13.87
N VAL A 40 9.53 13.56 12.60
CA VAL A 40 8.45 14.23 11.88
C VAL A 40 7.67 13.19 11.09
N VAL A 41 6.35 13.22 11.23
CA VAL A 41 5.43 12.47 10.37
C VAL A 41 4.73 13.44 9.43
N PHE A 42 4.75 13.13 8.13
CA PHE A 42 4.19 13.98 7.07
C PHE A 42 3.77 13.11 5.87
N TYR A 43 3.05 13.68 4.92
CA TYR A 43 2.76 13.05 3.63
C TYR A 43 3.66 13.67 2.55
N SER A 44 4.11 12.88 1.59
CA SER A 44 4.90 13.37 0.44
C SER A 44 4.18 12.97 -0.84
N ASP A 45 3.74 13.96 -1.63
CA ASP A 45 3.14 13.79 -2.96
C ASP A 45 4.17 14.22 -4.00
N ARG A 46 4.66 13.27 -4.81
CA ARG A 46 5.64 13.53 -5.89
C ARG A 46 6.83 14.40 -5.47
N GLY A 47 7.27 14.26 -4.22
CA GLY A 47 8.40 15.00 -3.65
C GLY A 47 8.07 16.38 -3.08
N CYS A 48 6.79 16.74 -2.99
CA CYS A 48 6.29 17.86 -2.21
C CYS A 48 5.81 17.36 -0.85
N ASP A 49 6.50 17.79 0.21
CA ASP A 49 6.15 17.43 1.58
C ASP A 49 4.98 18.29 2.05
N SER A 50 3.99 17.65 2.68
CA SER A 50 2.95 18.36 3.43
C SER A 50 3.51 18.98 4.70
N GLU A 51 2.71 19.82 5.33
CA GLU A 51 2.95 20.18 6.73
C GLU A 51 3.00 18.91 7.62
N PRO A 52 3.85 18.90 8.66
CA PRO A 52 3.91 17.80 9.61
C PRO A 52 2.56 17.56 10.29
N VAL A 53 2.10 16.31 10.26
CA VAL A 53 0.92 15.88 11.03
C VAL A 53 1.29 15.50 12.47
N PHE A 54 2.58 15.25 12.74
CA PHE A 54 3.09 14.99 14.08
C PHE A 54 4.58 15.29 14.18
N THR A 55 5.03 15.80 15.33
CA THR A 55 6.46 15.98 15.62
C THR A 55 6.79 15.65 17.07
N THR A 56 7.97 15.11 17.31
CA THR A 56 8.48 14.82 18.66
C THR A 56 10.01 14.75 18.67
N LYS A 57 10.64 14.84 19.84
CA LYS A 57 12.08 14.58 20.00
C LYS A 57 12.40 13.10 20.24
N HIS A 58 11.39 12.29 20.56
CA HIS A 58 11.57 10.89 20.97
C HIS A 58 11.19 9.94 19.84
N GLU A 59 12.14 9.11 19.41
CA GLU A 59 11.96 8.14 18.33
C GLU A 59 10.79 7.19 18.60
N GLU A 60 10.73 6.60 19.79
CA GLU A 60 9.73 5.57 20.13
C GLU A 60 8.31 6.10 20.03
N VAL A 61 8.10 7.34 20.48
CA VAL A 61 6.82 8.04 20.39
C VAL A 61 6.45 8.31 18.93
N ALA A 62 7.42 8.71 18.10
CA ALA A 62 7.19 8.92 16.68
C ALA A 62 6.83 7.62 15.95
N CYS A 63 7.53 6.53 16.27
CA CYS A 63 7.28 5.22 15.69
C CYS A 63 5.90 4.69 16.06
N GLU A 64 5.50 4.80 17.33
CA GLU A 64 4.20 4.37 17.79
C GLU A 64 3.07 5.21 17.17
N TYR A 65 3.23 6.53 17.13
CA TYR A 65 2.29 7.40 16.43
C TYR A 65 2.15 7.01 14.96
N PHE A 66 3.28 6.86 14.25
CA PHE A 66 3.30 6.52 12.83
C PHE A 66 2.63 5.19 12.56
N PHE A 67 2.93 4.15 13.34
CA PHE A 67 2.27 2.85 13.24
C PHE A 67 0.75 2.97 13.34
N ASN A 68 0.27 3.58 14.43
CA ASN A 68 -1.15 3.78 14.68
C ASN A 68 -1.83 4.64 13.61
N TYR A 69 -1.09 5.57 13.01
CA TYR A 69 -1.59 6.43 11.95
C TYR A 69 -1.72 5.68 10.62
N VAL A 70 -0.70 4.89 10.25
CA VAL A 70 -0.65 4.18 8.97
C VAL A 70 -1.61 2.99 8.93
N ILE A 71 -1.74 2.21 10.01
CA ILE A 71 -2.66 1.04 10.02
C ILE A 71 -4.14 1.43 9.90
N LYS A 72 -4.49 2.69 10.21
CA LYS A 72 -5.85 3.21 10.05
C LYS A 72 -6.19 3.58 8.60
N GLN A 73 -5.17 3.68 7.74
CA GLN A 73 -5.36 3.97 6.32
C GLN A 73 -5.73 2.70 5.57
N GLN A 74 -6.42 2.86 4.44
CA GLN A 74 -6.74 1.72 3.60
C GLN A 74 -5.53 1.35 2.74
N HIS A 75 -5.10 0.08 2.82
CA HIS A 75 -3.93 -0.42 2.08
C HIS A 75 -4.35 -1.35 0.96
N TRP A 76 -4.51 -0.80 -0.24
CA TRP A 76 -4.87 -1.60 -1.41
C TRP A 76 -3.61 -2.26 -1.98
N HIS A 77 -3.68 -3.56 -2.23
CA HIS A 77 -2.65 -4.32 -2.90
C HIS A 77 -3.18 -4.76 -4.25
N ILE A 78 -2.50 -4.38 -5.33
CA ILE A 78 -2.85 -4.86 -6.65
C ILE A 78 -2.49 -6.35 -6.76
N VAL A 79 -3.49 -7.15 -7.08
CA VAL A 79 -3.37 -8.61 -7.26
C VAL A 79 -3.78 -9.05 -8.67
N GLY A 80 -4.09 -8.11 -9.55
CA GLY A 80 -4.38 -8.39 -10.94
C GLY A 80 -4.31 -7.13 -11.78
N PHE A 81 -3.76 -7.24 -12.98
CA PHE A 81 -3.69 -6.19 -13.99
C PHE A 81 -3.80 -6.84 -15.36
N PHE A 82 -4.99 -6.79 -15.94
CA PHE A 82 -5.34 -7.59 -17.11
C PHE A 82 -5.71 -6.73 -18.30
N LYS A 83 -5.53 -7.27 -19.51
CA LYS A 83 -6.04 -6.65 -20.73
C LYS A 83 -7.49 -7.04 -21.00
N HIS A 84 -7.88 -8.26 -20.63
CA HIS A 84 -9.23 -8.77 -20.82
C HIS A 84 -10.01 -8.76 -19.50
N GLU A 85 -11.28 -8.35 -19.58
CA GLU A 85 -12.17 -8.32 -18.42
C GLU A 85 -12.41 -9.71 -17.83
N SER A 86 -12.48 -10.75 -18.68
CA SER A 86 -12.72 -12.13 -18.26
C SER A 86 -11.66 -12.66 -17.30
N GLU A 87 -10.37 -12.41 -17.57
CA GLU A 87 -9.26 -12.79 -16.67
C GLU A 87 -9.43 -12.14 -15.29
N ALA A 88 -9.89 -10.89 -15.34
CA ALA A 88 -10.13 -10.08 -14.19
C ALA A 88 -11.29 -10.64 -13.36
N VAL A 89 -12.41 -11.00 -14.00
CA VAL A 89 -13.60 -11.60 -13.36
C VAL A 89 -13.28 -12.97 -12.78
N GLU A 90 -12.47 -13.78 -13.48
CA GLU A 90 -12.00 -15.07 -12.98
C GLU A 90 -11.22 -14.91 -11.66
N LEU A 91 -10.29 -13.94 -11.60
CA LEU A 91 -9.56 -13.66 -10.37
C LEU A 91 -10.50 -13.19 -9.24
N GLU A 92 -11.49 -12.34 -9.53
CA GLU A 92 -12.47 -11.93 -8.52
C GLU A 92 -13.23 -13.12 -7.93
N ASN A 93 -13.70 -14.03 -8.79
CA ASN A 93 -14.40 -15.23 -8.36
C ASN A 93 -13.49 -16.13 -7.50
N ASN A 94 -12.22 -16.25 -7.86
CA ASN A 94 -11.23 -17.00 -7.08
C ASN A 94 -10.96 -16.35 -5.71
N LEU A 95 -10.93 -15.02 -5.63
CA LEU A 95 -10.78 -14.29 -4.36
C LEU A 95 -12.02 -14.44 -3.48
N VAL A 96 -13.22 -14.33 -4.06
CA VAL A 96 -14.48 -14.52 -3.35
C VAL A 96 -14.63 -15.95 -2.82
N SER A 97 -14.23 -16.96 -3.59
CA SER A 97 -14.31 -18.37 -3.17
C SER A 97 -13.42 -18.69 -1.97
N ILE A 98 -12.35 -17.93 -1.76
CA ILE A 98 -11.52 -17.98 -0.55
C ILE A 98 -11.92 -16.93 0.48
N GLY A 99 -13.08 -16.28 0.35
CA GLY A 99 -13.62 -15.34 1.34
C GLY A 99 -12.89 -14.01 1.43
N ILE A 100 -12.26 -13.55 0.35
CA ILE A 100 -11.69 -12.20 0.21
C ILE A 100 -12.66 -11.36 -0.60
N LYS A 101 -12.87 -10.10 -0.20
CA LYS A 101 -13.66 -9.14 -0.97
C LYS A 101 -12.75 -8.37 -1.94
N PRO A 102 -12.75 -8.65 -3.25
CA PRO A 102 -11.94 -7.92 -4.20
C PRO A 102 -12.47 -6.50 -4.45
N ILE A 103 -11.60 -5.62 -4.93
CA ILE A 103 -11.95 -4.29 -5.43
C ILE A 103 -11.55 -4.19 -6.91
N ARG A 104 -12.52 -3.84 -7.75
CA ARG A 104 -12.35 -3.55 -9.18
C ARG A 104 -12.00 -2.08 -9.41
N ASN A 105 -10.95 -1.80 -10.19
CA ASN A 105 -10.63 -0.41 -10.61
C ASN A 105 -10.05 -0.40 -12.04
N ASN A 106 -10.91 -0.10 -13.01
CA ASN A 106 -10.58 -0.16 -14.43
C ASN A 106 -9.95 1.14 -14.93
N ILE A 107 -8.96 1.02 -15.81
CA ILE A 107 -8.38 2.12 -16.58
C ILE A 107 -8.94 2.01 -17.99
N PRO A 108 -9.71 2.98 -18.51
CA PRO A 108 -10.31 2.87 -19.85
C PRO A 108 -9.30 3.04 -20.99
N ALA A 109 -8.23 3.81 -20.78
CA ALA A 109 -7.16 4.05 -21.74
C ALA A 109 -5.82 4.10 -21.02
N TYR A 110 -5.03 3.03 -21.09
CA TYR A 110 -3.77 2.92 -20.36
C TYR A 110 -2.60 3.54 -21.14
N LYS A 111 -2.26 3.03 -22.33
CA LYS A 111 -1.22 3.63 -23.19
C LYS A 111 -1.79 4.41 -24.37
N THR A 112 -2.90 3.95 -24.93
CA THR A 112 -3.57 4.57 -26.07
C THR A 112 -5.08 4.55 -25.88
N ALA A 113 -5.82 5.28 -26.72
CA ALA A 113 -7.26 5.10 -26.83
C ALA A 113 -7.58 3.62 -27.11
N ASN A 114 -8.64 3.10 -26.49
CA ASN A 114 -9.06 1.68 -26.55
C ASN A 114 -8.04 0.66 -26.01
N ASP A 115 -7.18 1.06 -25.07
CA ASP A 115 -6.29 0.14 -24.33
C ASP A 115 -6.74 -0.01 -22.87
N PRO A 116 -7.85 -0.72 -22.58
CA PRO A 116 -8.33 -0.85 -21.21
C PRO A 116 -7.38 -1.72 -20.38
N ARG A 117 -7.36 -1.45 -19.07
CA ARG A 117 -6.73 -2.32 -18.08
C ARG A 117 -7.68 -2.58 -16.92
N TYR A 118 -7.88 -3.85 -16.62
CA TYR A 118 -8.75 -4.32 -15.56
C TYR A 118 -7.89 -4.66 -14.36
N ARG A 119 -7.98 -3.85 -13.32
CA ARG A 119 -7.19 -4.05 -12.10
C ARG A 119 -8.05 -4.66 -11.01
N VAL A 120 -7.47 -5.61 -10.29
CA VAL A 120 -8.08 -6.24 -9.10
C VAL A 120 -7.19 -5.94 -7.91
N PHE A 121 -7.79 -5.50 -6.82
CA PHE A 121 -7.11 -5.23 -5.56
C PHE A 121 -7.71 -6.04 -4.41
N VAL A 122 -6.89 -6.26 -3.38
CA VAL A 122 -7.30 -6.72 -2.05
C VAL A 122 -6.83 -5.71 -1.01
N VAL A 123 -7.36 -5.77 0.22
CA VAL A 123 -7.08 -4.77 1.25
C VAL A 123 -6.37 -5.37 2.46
N GLY A 124 -5.33 -4.69 2.93
CA GLY A 124 -4.66 -5.03 4.18
C GLY A 124 -4.15 -6.47 4.20
N LYS A 125 -4.47 -7.20 5.27
CA LYS A 125 -4.02 -8.58 5.50
C LYS A 125 -4.56 -9.61 4.49
N ASP A 126 -5.59 -9.27 3.71
CA ASP A 126 -6.10 -10.18 2.66
C ASP A 126 -5.02 -10.49 1.61
N ILE A 127 -3.99 -9.64 1.46
CA ILE A 127 -2.85 -9.93 0.58
C ILE A 127 -2.12 -11.22 0.95
N PHE A 128 -2.06 -11.58 2.23
CA PHE A 128 -1.40 -12.80 2.68
C PHE A 128 -2.20 -14.03 2.26
N LYS A 129 -3.51 -13.99 2.51
CA LYS A 129 -4.43 -15.06 2.12
C LYS A 129 -4.48 -15.24 0.60
N ALA A 130 -4.50 -14.14 -0.16
CA ALA A 130 -4.42 -14.18 -1.62
C ALA A 130 -3.13 -14.87 -2.10
N ARG A 131 -1.97 -14.49 -1.54
CA ARG A 131 -0.66 -15.08 -1.89
C ARG A 131 -0.55 -16.56 -1.52
N GLU A 132 -1.05 -16.93 -0.35
CA GLU A 132 -1.02 -18.32 0.13
C GLU A 132 -1.87 -19.23 -0.76
N ARG A 133 -3.09 -18.79 -1.13
CA ARG A 133 -4.07 -19.65 -1.79
C ARG A 133 -4.00 -19.63 -3.31
N LEU A 134 -3.53 -18.53 -3.90
CA LEU A 134 -3.48 -18.32 -5.35
C LEU A 134 -2.05 -18.20 -5.89
N GLY A 135 -1.05 -18.23 -5.01
CA GLY A 135 0.37 -18.08 -5.36
C GLY A 135 0.82 -16.62 -5.48
N LEU A 136 2.10 -16.42 -5.82
CA LEU A 136 2.65 -15.08 -6.04
C LEU A 136 2.00 -14.45 -7.27
N VAL A 137 1.18 -13.44 -7.05
CA VAL A 137 0.63 -12.64 -8.13
C VAL A 137 1.76 -11.82 -8.76
N LYS A 138 2.19 -12.23 -9.96
CA LYS A 138 3.05 -11.41 -10.81
C LYS A 138 2.18 -10.42 -11.58
N VAL A 139 2.05 -9.22 -11.05
CA VAL A 139 1.43 -8.11 -11.78
C VAL A 139 2.45 -7.60 -12.81
N SER A 140 2.19 -7.90 -14.09
CA SER A 140 3.01 -7.40 -15.19
C SER A 140 2.39 -6.13 -15.77
N TYR A 141 3.15 -5.05 -15.79
CA TYR A 141 2.77 -3.80 -16.43
C TYR A 141 3.29 -3.82 -17.88
N ALA A 142 2.59 -4.56 -18.74
CA ALA A 142 2.93 -4.66 -20.16
C ALA A 142 2.59 -3.41 -20.96
#